data_AF-A0A136IJ58-F1
#
_entry.id   AF-A0A136IJ58-F1
#
_cell.length_a   1.000
_cell.length_b   1.000
_cell.length_c   1.000
_cell.angle_alpha   90.00
_cell.angle_beta   90.00
_cell.angle_gamma   90.00
#
_symmetry.space_group_name_H-M   'P 1'
#
loop_
_entity.id
_entity.type
_entity.pdbx_description
1 polymer ?
#
loop_
_entity_poly.entity_id
_entity_poly.type
_entity_poly.pdbx_seq_one_letter_code
_entity_poly.pdbx_strand_id
1 'polypeptide(L)'
;PPCCTRKEQGPPKVKSGGTTDLQCGSKYQPNSSPHDVPGGVTYTIASCKDDPTKKCLHAQVKTSSDATIGDIHLNIGTDTDTLPGTGLGTWPFNKYCTYSGSVGDCWVPLSVIEALFSDTRLCGHSVNIAFGVKVTYAGGGGDTCFGKGAPLPGANWFMYSVLTFECPEVCVEYCCCKPPVVEPPTPPVSCHFGTAYGYGTGSVKFNDLDLPRPNTCKSKWGWYFAVSDPSISGTLFAGTAQNDVDAKGTDVGTFTAMLSGSNLIVSYSLKTGYDLGEVHVYASCSKPTTCAPGQFTYTGAGLDLSGTADTSFGPKSIAIAGAPPSCSTYYLIFHASVNKLYPAGSTCP
;
A
#
# COMPACT_ATOMS: atom_id res chain seq x y z
N PRO A 1 -6.13 40.31 16.17
CA PRO A 1 -5.20 39.76 17.20
C PRO A 1 -4.90 38.29 16.90
N PRO A 2 -3.65 37.80 16.94
CA PRO A 2 -3.40 36.37 16.75
C PRO A 2 -4.15 35.61 17.87
N CYS A 3 -5.08 34.73 17.49
CA CYS A 3 -5.97 34.03 18.44
C CYS A 3 -5.21 33.09 19.38
N CYS A 4 -3.97 32.76 19.05
CA CYS A 4 -3.10 31.92 19.86
C CYS A 4 -2.28 32.76 20.82
N THR A 5 -2.50 32.59 22.13
CA THR A 5 -1.74 33.27 23.18
C THR A 5 -0.58 32.44 23.69
N ARG A 6 -0.68 31.11 23.62
CA ARG A 6 0.43 30.20 23.93
C ARG A 6 0.54 29.11 22.89
N LYS A 7 1.75 28.94 22.36
CA LYS A 7 2.13 27.84 21.49
C LYS A 7 3.05 26.90 22.24
N GLU A 8 2.92 25.61 21.97
CA GLU A 8 3.87 24.57 22.40
C GLU A 8 4.36 23.80 21.17
N GLN A 9 5.41 23.02 21.34
CA GLN A 9 5.98 22.23 20.26
C GLN A 9 5.06 21.02 19.96
N GLY A 10 4.62 20.89 18.71
CA GLY A 10 3.77 19.78 18.27
C GLY A 10 4.56 18.48 18.04
N PRO A 11 3.86 17.37 17.72
CA PRO A 11 4.51 16.08 17.50
C PRO A 11 5.43 16.12 16.25
N PRO A 12 6.51 15.33 16.24
CA PRO A 12 7.44 15.27 15.12
C PRO A 12 6.80 14.73 13.84
N LYS A 13 7.22 15.29 12.71
CA LYS A 13 6.85 14.90 11.35
C LYS A 13 8.09 14.91 10.45
N VAL A 14 8.07 14.08 9.40
CA VAL A 14 9.07 14.17 8.34
C VAL A 14 8.76 15.41 7.50
N LYS A 15 9.66 16.39 7.51
CA LYS A 15 9.56 17.63 6.73
C LYS A 15 9.95 17.42 5.27
N SER A 16 11.03 16.68 5.05
CA SER A 16 11.61 16.44 3.73
C SER A 16 12.28 15.07 3.64
N GLY A 17 12.36 14.52 2.43
CA GLY A 17 12.95 13.21 2.17
C GLY A 17 12.02 12.03 2.43
N GLY A 18 10.73 12.27 2.74
CA GLY A 18 9.76 11.24 3.10
C GLY A 18 9.38 10.23 2.00
N THR A 19 9.83 10.44 0.77
CA THR A 19 9.64 9.47 -0.33
C THR A 19 10.83 9.55 -1.27
N THR A 20 11.29 8.39 -1.74
CA THR A 20 12.32 8.28 -2.78
C THR A 20 12.06 7.06 -3.67
N ASP A 21 12.66 7.05 -4.86
CA ASP A 21 12.59 5.91 -5.77
C ASP A 21 13.36 4.72 -5.18
N LEU A 22 12.91 3.50 -5.44
CA LEU A 22 13.74 2.31 -5.22
C LEU A 22 14.56 2.07 -6.49
N GLN A 23 15.89 2.10 -6.38
CA GLN A 23 16.80 1.82 -7.49
C GLN A 23 17.41 0.43 -7.36
N CYS A 24 17.28 -0.41 -8.38
CA CYS A 24 17.75 -1.80 -8.40
C CYS A 24 18.93 -1.97 -9.35
N GLY A 25 19.92 -2.76 -8.92
CA GLY A 25 21.07 -3.14 -9.74
C GLY A 25 22.32 -2.30 -9.46
N SER A 26 23.30 -2.34 -10.37
CA SER A 26 24.63 -1.73 -10.15
C SER A 26 24.78 -0.37 -10.84
N LYS A 27 25.52 0.56 -10.20
CA LYS A 27 26.06 1.83 -10.75
C LYS A 27 25.22 3.12 -10.64
N TYR A 28 24.36 3.27 -9.63
CA TYR A 28 23.74 4.56 -9.28
C TYR A 28 22.93 5.26 -10.40
N GLN A 29 22.68 4.59 -11.53
CA GLN A 29 22.03 5.22 -12.67
C GLN A 29 20.50 5.11 -12.50
N PRO A 30 19.79 6.22 -12.22
CA PRO A 30 18.33 6.21 -12.19
C PRO A 30 17.77 5.71 -13.51
N ASN A 31 16.79 4.80 -13.44
CA ASN A 31 16.08 4.22 -14.58
C ASN A 31 16.97 3.39 -15.50
N SER A 32 18.12 2.92 -15.00
CA SER A 32 19.00 2.01 -15.78
C SER A 32 18.57 0.55 -15.66
N SER A 33 17.76 0.23 -14.66
CA SER A 33 17.13 -1.07 -14.49
C SER A 33 15.62 -0.97 -14.78
N PRO A 34 15.04 -1.95 -15.51
CA PRO A 34 13.58 -2.06 -15.65
C PRO A 34 12.86 -2.36 -14.32
N HIS A 35 13.61 -2.64 -13.25
CA HIS A 35 13.09 -2.96 -11.92
C HIS A 35 13.15 -1.79 -10.92
N ASP A 36 13.57 -0.60 -11.36
CA ASP A 36 13.45 0.62 -10.55
C ASP A 36 11.96 0.93 -10.29
N VAL A 37 11.63 1.31 -9.05
CA VAL A 37 10.26 1.64 -8.64
C VAL A 37 10.17 3.10 -8.21
N PRO A 38 9.59 3.99 -9.03
CA PRO A 38 9.37 5.37 -8.66
C PRO A 38 8.55 5.49 -7.37
N GLY A 39 9.03 6.27 -6.41
CA GLY A 39 8.42 6.37 -5.08
C GLY A 39 8.33 5.05 -4.30
N GLY A 40 9.14 4.05 -4.66
CA GLY A 40 9.15 2.72 -4.06
C GLY A 40 9.58 2.69 -2.60
N VAL A 41 10.15 3.78 -2.05
CA VAL A 41 10.53 3.88 -0.65
C VAL A 41 9.85 5.08 0.01
N THR A 42 9.25 4.88 1.18
CA THR A 42 8.58 5.93 1.95
C THR A 42 9.02 5.92 3.41
N TYR A 43 9.06 7.10 4.03
CA TYR A 43 9.41 7.32 5.41
C TYR A 43 8.37 8.22 6.07
N THR A 44 7.68 7.70 7.08
CA THR A 44 6.60 8.41 7.77
C THR A 44 6.70 8.26 9.28
N ILE A 45 6.13 9.22 10.03
CA ILE A 45 5.95 9.07 11.47
C ILE A 45 4.56 8.50 11.72
N ALA A 46 4.51 7.31 12.32
CA ALA A 46 3.27 6.59 12.61
C ALA A 46 3.30 6.02 14.03
N SER A 47 2.16 5.53 14.51
CA SER A 47 2.15 4.71 15.73
C SER A 47 2.88 3.38 15.46
N CYS A 48 3.69 2.92 16.40
CA CYS A 48 4.47 1.69 16.21
C CYS A 48 3.54 0.48 16.03
N LYS A 49 3.91 -0.43 15.13
CA LYS A 49 3.16 -1.65 14.82
C LYS A 49 2.84 -2.50 16.06
N ASP A 50 3.82 -2.69 16.93
CA ASP A 50 3.69 -3.57 18.11
C ASP A 50 3.25 -2.83 19.38
N ASP A 51 3.29 -1.49 19.38
CA ASP A 51 2.92 -0.65 20.51
C ASP A 51 2.33 0.68 20.02
N PRO A 52 1.00 0.75 19.83
CA PRO A 52 0.34 1.94 19.27
C PRO A 52 0.48 3.21 20.12
N THR A 53 0.87 3.07 21.40
CA THR A 53 1.10 4.19 22.33
C THR A 53 2.41 4.93 22.03
N LYS A 54 3.35 4.27 21.35
CA LYS A 54 4.63 4.83 20.93
C LYS A 54 4.59 5.31 19.48
N LYS A 55 5.48 6.24 19.16
CA LYS A 55 5.72 6.70 17.78
C LYS A 55 6.96 6.05 17.21
N CYS A 56 6.88 5.69 15.93
CA CYS A 56 7.94 5.09 15.16
C CYS A 56 8.14 5.86 13.86
N LEU A 57 9.39 5.87 13.38
CA LEU A 57 9.68 6.07 11.98
C LEU A 57 9.36 4.75 11.27
N HIS A 58 8.35 4.79 10.40
CA HIS A 58 8.00 3.70 9.51
C HIS A 58 8.70 3.92 8.17
N ALA A 59 9.68 3.08 7.87
CA ALA A 59 10.32 3.01 6.57
C ALA A 59 9.71 1.83 5.80
N GLN A 60 9.04 2.10 4.68
CA GLN A 60 8.45 1.08 3.82
C GLN A 60 9.11 1.07 2.46
N VAL A 61 9.35 -0.13 1.93
CA VAL A 61 9.83 -0.38 0.58
C VAL A 61 8.86 -1.26 -0.19
N LYS A 62 8.62 -0.93 -1.46
CA LYS A 62 7.85 -1.70 -2.43
C LYS A 62 8.72 -1.94 -3.66
N THR A 63 8.92 -3.21 -4.01
CA THR A 63 9.68 -3.64 -5.20
C THR A 63 8.75 -3.81 -6.41
N SER A 64 9.31 -4.08 -7.58
CA SER A 64 8.53 -4.44 -8.77
C SER A 64 7.70 -5.70 -8.49
N SER A 65 6.59 -5.88 -9.23
CA SER A 65 5.63 -6.96 -8.97
C SER A 65 6.17 -8.37 -9.25
N ASP A 66 7.26 -8.46 -10.02
CA ASP A 66 7.97 -9.70 -10.35
C ASP A 66 9.14 -9.99 -9.39
N ALA A 67 9.41 -9.09 -8.44
CA ALA A 67 10.48 -9.19 -7.46
C ALA A 67 9.97 -9.69 -6.10
N THR A 68 10.73 -10.60 -5.49
CA THR A 68 10.54 -11.03 -4.11
C THR A 68 11.73 -10.62 -3.27
N ILE A 69 11.49 -9.94 -2.15
CA ILE A 69 12.50 -9.56 -1.17
C ILE A 69 13.00 -10.83 -0.47
N GLY A 70 14.31 -11.06 -0.54
CA GLY A 70 15.01 -12.12 0.17
C GLY A 70 15.90 -11.62 1.31
N ASP A 71 16.15 -10.31 1.38
CA ASP A 71 16.83 -9.68 2.52
C ASP A 71 16.47 -8.19 2.60
N ILE A 72 16.48 -7.63 3.81
CA ILE A 72 16.13 -6.23 4.09
C ILE A 72 17.12 -5.61 5.06
N HIS A 73 17.55 -4.39 4.76
CA HIS A 73 18.57 -3.71 5.55
C HIS A 73 18.26 -2.25 5.76
N LEU A 74 18.35 -1.82 7.01
CA LEU A 74 18.14 -0.43 7.40
C LEU A 74 19.28 0.04 8.28
N ASN A 75 19.75 1.26 8.01
CA ASN A 75 20.55 2.00 8.96
C ASN A 75 20.19 3.48 8.96
N ILE A 76 20.32 4.09 10.13
CA ILE A 76 20.02 5.48 10.44
C ILE A 76 21.20 6.03 11.23
N GLY A 77 21.77 7.13 10.76
CA GLY A 77 22.92 7.80 11.39
C GLY A 77 22.80 9.31 11.31
N THR A 78 23.61 10.03 12.07
CA THR A 78 23.67 11.50 12.09
C THR A 78 24.69 12.07 11.11
N ASP A 79 25.61 11.23 10.63
CA ASP A 79 26.65 11.55 9.66
C ASP A 79 26.78 10.37 8.67
N THR A 80 27.65 10.50 7.67
CA THR A 80 27.89 9.42 6.71
C THR A 80 28.84 8.35 7.23
N ASP A 81 29.62 8.67 8.27
CA ASP A 81 30.63 7.76 8.84
C ASP A 81 29.99 6.70 9.75
N THR A 82 28.83 7.01 10.32
CA THR A 82 27.95 6.12 11.08
C THR A 82 27.13 5.19 10.19
N LEU A 83 27.12 5.43 8.87
CA LEU A 83 26.49 4.54 7.90
C LEU A 83 27.52 3.50 7.38
N PRO A 84 27.36 2.22 7.73
CA PRO A 84 28.26 1.14 7.34
C PRO A 84 28.21 0.93 5.82
N GLY A 85 29.32 1.27 5.17
CA GLY A 85 29.49 1.12 3.72
C GLY A 85 29.72 -0.31 3.24
N THR A 86 29.80 -1.29 4.13
CA THR A 86 29.95 -2.73 3.80
C THR A 86 29.17 -3.61 4.78
N GLY A 87 28.86 -4.84 4.37
CA GLY A 87 28.26 -5.84 5.26
C GLY A 87 26.82 -5.54 5.67
N LEU A 88 25.88 -5.54 4.73
CA LEU A 88 24.47 -5.18 4.99
C LEU A 88 23.82 -5.96 6.15
N GLY A 89 24.18 -7.22 6.33
CA GLY A 89 23.71 -8.06 7.43
C GLY A 89 24.12 -7.59 8.84
N THR A 90 25.10 -6.69 8.97
CA THR A 90 25.56 -6.15 10.26
C THR A 90 24.88 -4.83 10.64
N TRP A 91 23.98 -4.32 9.79
CA TRP A 91 23.34 -3.04 10.02
C TRP A 91 22.43 -3.09 11.26
N PRO A 92 22.59 -2.15 12.21
CA PRO A 92 22.03 -2.24 13.56
C PRO A 92 20.49 -2.10 13.60
N PHE A 93 19.88 -1.52 12.56
CA PHE A 93 18.43 -1.33 12.50
C PHE A 93 17.70 -2.46 11.76
N ASN A 94 18.41 -3.47 11.24
CA ASN A 94 17.80 -4.65 10.58
C ASN A 94 16.80 -5.36 11.50
N LYS A 95 17.03 -5.35 12.82
CA LYS A 95 16.13 -5.93 13.83
C LYS A 95 14.72 -5.32 13.87
N TYR A 96 14.55 -4.12 13.31
CA TYR A 96 13.25 -3.44 13.23
C TYR A 96 12.52 -3.76 11.92
N CYS A 97 13.13 -4.53 11.02
CA CYS A 97 12.64 -4.78 9.69
C CYS A 97 11.98 -6.15 9.56
N THR A 98 10.92 -6.19 8.75
CA THR A 98 10.21 -7.39 8.33
C THR A 98 9.88 -7.27 6.84
N TYR A 99 9.74 -8.37 6.13
CA TYR A 99 9.35 -8.35 4.72
C TYR A 99 8.50 -9.56 4.36
N SER A 100 7.70 -9.40 3.32
CA SER A 100 6.86 -10.46 2.75
C SER A 100 6.62 -10.16 1.28
N GLY A 101 7.04 -11.08 0.41
CA GLY A 101 6.90 -10.90 -1.04
C GLY A 101 7.65 -9.67 -1.53
N SER A 102 6.96 -8.74 -2.18
CA SER A 102 7.52 -7.50 -2.74
C SER A 102 7.49 -6.29 -1.79
N VAL A 103 7.10 -6.49 -0.53
CA VAL A 103 6.94 -5.40 0.45
C VAL A 103 7.82 -5.64 1.68
N GLY A 104 8.52 -4.59 2.10
CA GLY A 104 9.35 -4.55 3.29
C GLY A 104 8.98 -3.38 4.19
N ASP A 105 8.95 -3.61 5.49
CA ASP A 105 8.58 -2.62 6.50
C ASP A 105 9.58 -2.64 7.66
N CYS A 106 10.11 -1.46 8.01
CA CYS A 106 10.92 -1.26 9.20
C CYS A 106 10.25 -0.27 10.15
N TRP A 107 10.08 -0.66 11.41
CA TRP A 107 9.41 0.13 12.44
C TRP A 107 10.39 0.51 13.55
N VAL A 108 11.02 1.69 13.42
CA VAL A 108 12.04 2.15 14.38
C VAL A 108 11.41 3.12 15.38
N PRO A 109 11.38 2.81 16.70
CA PRO A 109 10.86 3.73 17.70
C PRO A 109 11.60 5.07 17.69
N LEU A 110 10.87 6.19 17.82
CA LEU A 110 11.50 7.52 17.78
C LEU A 110 12.53 7.70 18.90
N SER A 111 12.30 7.11 20.07
CA SER A 111 13.27 7.14 21.18
C SER A 111 14.63 6.55 20.82
N VAL A 112 14.69 5.61 19.86
CA VAL A 112 15.94 5.02 19.37
C VAL A 112 16.66 5.98 18.44
N ILE A 113 15.92 6.74 17.63
CA ILE A 113 16.48 7.76 16.72
C ILE A 113 16.92 8.99 17.51
N GLU A 114 16.12 9.43 18.48
CA GLU A 114 16.43 10.52 19.40
C GLU A 114 17.72 10.26 20.17
N ALA A 115 17.99 9.01 20.56
CA ALA A 115 19.22 8.61 21.24
C ALA A 115 20.49 8.76 20.37
N LEU A 116 20.36 9.02 19.06
CA LEU A 116 21.49 9.36 18.20
C LEU A 116 21.98 10.80 18.41
N PHE A 117 21.15 11.66 19.00
CA PHE A 117 21.46 13.06 19.24
C PHE A 117 21.85 13.31 20.70
N SER A 118 22.80 14.21 20.92
CA SER A 118 23.25 14.58 22.27
C SER A 118 22.19 15.33 23.09
N ASP A 119 21.26 16.01 22.42
CA ASP A 119 20.15 16.72 23.07
C ASP A 119 18.85 15.89 23.10
N THR A 120 18.87 14.65 22.60
CA THR A 120 17.74 13.71 22.57
C THR A 120 16.47 14.25 21.91
N ARG A 121 16.59 15.27 21.05
CA ARG A 121 15.45 15.84 20.33
C ARG A 121 15.52 15.42 18.88
N LEU A 122 14.37 15.03 18.31
CA LEU A 122 14.27 14.75 16.88
C LEU A 122 14.07 16.02 16.05
N CYS A 123 13.34 16.99 16.62
CA CYS A 123 12.88 18.19 15.94
C CYS A 123 14.04 19.10 15.51
N GLY A 124 14.05 19.53 14.24
CA GLY A 124 15.08 20.43 13.73
C GLY A 124 16.40 19.74 13.40
N HIS A 125 16.49 18.43 13.63
CA HIS A 125 17.63 17.61 13.21
C HIS A 125 17.32 16.88 11.92
N SER A 126 18.40 16.41 11.29
CA SER A 126 18.36 15.53 10.13
C SER A 126 19.09 14.22 10.45
N VAL A 127 18.64 13.14 9.83
CA VAL A 127 19.34 11.86 9.83
C VAL A 127 19.63 11.42 8.41
N ASN A 128 20.75 10.74 8.24
CA ASN A 128 21.06 9.99 7.04
C ASN A 128 20.45 8.60 7.19
N ILE A 129 19.60 8.21 6.24
CA ILE A 129 18.94 6.91 6.21
C ILE A 129 19.40 6.14 4.98
N ALA A 130 19.92 4.94 5.20
CA ALA A 130 20.22 4.01 4.14
C ALA A 130 19.26 2.83 4.26
N PHE A 131 18.50 2.56 3.21
CA PHE A 131 17.49 1.51 3.18
C PHE A 131 17.68 0.70 1.90
N GLY A 132 17.99 -0.59 2.05
CA GLY A 132 18.21 -1.49 0.93
C GLY A 132 17.51 -2.83 1.10
N VAL A 133 17.26 -3.48 -0.04
CA VAL A 133 16.68 -4.83 -0.12
C VAL A 133 17.44 -5.66 -1.13
N LYS A 134 17.59 -6.96 -0.86
CA LYS A 134 17.99 -7.93 -1.86
C LYS A 134 16.73 -8.56 -2.44
N VAL A 135 16.62 -8.59 -3.76
CA VAL A 135 15.46 -9.14 -4.47
C VAL A 135 15.86 -10.31 -5.38
N THR A 136 14.92 -11.21 -5.61
CA THR A 136 15.00 -12.26 -6.64
C THR A 136 13.81 -12.10 -7.57
N TYR A 137 14.03 -12.24 -8.88
CA TYR A 137 12.98 -12.07 -9.88
C TYR A 137 12.40 -13.42 -10.33
N ALA A 138 11.12 -13.44 -10.70
CA ALA A 138 10.43 -14.65 -11.16
C ALA A 138 11.09 -15.33 -12.38
N GLY A 139 11.78 -14.56 -13.24
CA GLY A 139 12.52 -15.06 -14.40
C GLY A 139 13.93 -15.56 -14.10
N GLY A 140 14.34 -15.57 -12.83
CA GLY A 140 15.72 -15.85 -12.41
C GLY A 140 16.57 -14.59 -12.35
N GLY A 141 17.68 -14.68 -11.62
CA GLY A 141 18.51 -13.52 -11.27
C GLY A 141 17.97 -12.77 -10.05
N GLY A 142 18.71 -11.74 -9.65
CA GLY A 142 18.37 -10.93 -8.50
C GLY A 142 19.27 -9.71 -8.42
N ASP A 143 18.73 -8.65 -7.87
CA ASP A 143 19.45 -7.40 -7.64
C ASP A 143 19.49 -7.08 -6.16
N THR A 144 20.33 -6.12 -5.82
CA THR A 144 20.13 -5.37 -4.61
C THR A 144 19.66 -3.98 -4.99
N CYS A 145 18.69 -3.49 -4.24
CA CYS A 145 18.05 -2.21 -4.48
C CYS A 145 18.20 -1.30 -3.27
N PHE A 146 18.30 0.00 -3.50
CA PHE A 146 18.39 1.01 -2.46
C PHE A 146 17.40 2.14 -2.69
N GLY A 147 16.92 2.74 -1.60
CA GLY A 147 16.28 4.04 -1.65
C GLY A 147 17.24 5.04 -2.29
N LYS A 148 16.80 5.64 -3.39
CA LYS A 148 17.60 6.55 -4.20
C LYS A 148 18.04 7.74 -3.36
N GLY A 149 19.31 8.10 -3.50
CA GLY A 149 19.88 9.21 -2.77
C GLY A 149 21.34 9.45 -3.15
N ALA A 150 22.11 9.97 -2.20
CA ALA A 150 23.53 10.19 -2.37
C ALA A 150 24.30 8.87 -2.19
N PRO A 151 25.36 8.62 -2.97
CA PRO A 151 26.27 7.50 -2.73
C PRO A 151 26.90 7.55 -1.33
N LEU A 152 26.98 6.42 -0.66
CA LEU A 152 27.75 6.29 0.58
C LEU A 152 29.26 6.34 0.28
N PRO A 153 30.04 7.21 0.96
CA PRO A 153 31.49 7.26 0.78
C PRO A 153 32.16 5.92 1.06
N GLY A 154 33.02 5.46 0.15
CA GLY A 154 33.75 4.19 0.31
C GLY A 154 32.89 2.92 0.18
N ALA A 155 31.58 3.05 -0.07
CA ALA A 155 30.69 1.94 -0.33
C ALA A 155 30.57 1.67 -1.83
N ASN A 156 30.49 0.41 -2.21
CA ASN A 156 30.14 0.04 -3.58
C ASN A 156 28.62 0.15 -3.73
N TRP A 157 28.16 1.18 -4.45
CA TRP A 157 26.79 1.36 -4.96
C TRP A 157 25.66 1.50 -3.93
N PHE A 158 25.98 1.59 -2.63
CA PHE A 158 24.99 1.89 -1.60
C PHE A 158 24.64 3.38 -1.58
N MET A 159 23.37 3.66 -1.27
CA MET A 159 22.84 5.02 -1.23
C MET A 159 22.19 5.31 0.12
N TYR A 160 22.19 6.60 0.45
CA TYR A 160 21.45 7.13 1.59
C TYR A 160 20.67 8.37 1.19
N SER A 161 19.55 8.61 1.86
CA SER A 161 18.77 9.84 1.77
C SER A 161 18.91 10.64 3.07
N VAL A 162 18.66 11.94 3.01
CA VAL A 162 18.59 12.78 4.21
C VAL A 162 17.13 12.99 4.57
N LEU A 163 16.74 12.58 5.78
CA LEU A 163 15.46 12.89 6.36
C LEU A 163 15.61 14.06 7.31
N THR A 164 14.74 15.06 7.18
CA THR A 164 14.69 16.19 8.10
C THR A 164 13.38 16.17 8.85
N PHE A 165 13.42 16.38 10.17
CA PHE A 165 12.24 16.37 11.01
C PHE A 165 11.85 17.79 11.42
N GLU A 166 10.54 18.02 11.50
CA GLU A 166 9.99 19.23 12.08
C GLU A 166 8.93 18.91 13.13
N CYS A 167 8.80 19.82 14.08
CA CYS A 167 7.80 19.75 15.13
C CYS A 167 7.05 21.07 15.09
N PRO A 168 6.03 21.18 14.22
CA PRO A 168 5.32 22.43 14.02
C PRO A 168 4.73 22.89 15.35
N GLU A 169 4.85 24.19 15.64
CA GLU A 169 4.21 24.76 16.82
C GLU A 169 2.70 24.53 16.77
N VAL A 170 2.14 23.99 17.85
CA VAL A 170 0.71 23.83 18.05
C VAL A 170 0.23 24.86 19.06
N CYS A 171 -0.93 25.44 18.81
CA CYS A 171 -1.52 26.35 19.77
C CYS A 171 -2.14 25.54 20.91
N VAL A 172 -1.81 25.89 22.15
CA VAL A 172 -2.31 25.21 23.35
C VAL A 172 -3.17 26.12 24.23
N GLU A 173 -3.13 27.43 23.99
CA GLU A 173 -3.93 28.41 24.73
C GLU A 173 -4.45 29.51 23.80
N TYR A 174 -5.73 29.82 23.95
CA TYR A 174 -6.46 30.80 23.15
C TYR A 174 -7.09 31.83 24.08
N CYS A 175 -6.95 33.14 23.80
CA CYS A 175 -7.68 34.19 24.53
C CYS A 175 -8.84 34.77 23.72
N CYS A 176 -9.95 35.04 24.40
CA CYS A 176 -11.11 35.83 23.93
C CYS A 176 -11.78 35.37 22.63
N CYS A 177 -11.49 34.16 22.16
CA CYS A 177 -12.29 33.41 21.21
C CYS A 177 -12.53 32.05 21.84
N LYS A 178 -13.76 31.52 21.74
CA LYS A 178 -13.99 30.09 21.95
C LYS A 178 -12.86 29.38 21.19
N PRO A 179 -12.11 28.44 21.79
CA PRO A 179 -11.04 27.75 21.08
C PRO A 179 -11.63 27.36 19.72
N PRO A 180 -10.96 27.66 18.58
CA PRO A 180 -11.28 26.85 17.42
C PRO A 180 -11.07 25.45 17.96
N VAL A 181 -12.13 24.64 17.92
CA VAL A 181 -11.95 23.20 18.04
C VAL A 181 -10.78 22.96 17.10
N VAL A 182 -9.63 22.51 17.62
CA VAL A 182 -8.62 21.93 16.73
C VAL A 182 -9.35 20.70 16.27
N GLU A 183 -10.18 20.87 15.24
CA GLU A 183 -10.79 19.75 14.58
C GLU A 183 -9.57 18.93 14.17
N PRO A 184 -9.48 17.66 14.59
CA PRO A 184 -8.47 16.77 14.05
C PRO A 184 -8.43 17.02 12.54
N PRO A 185 -7.24 17.20 11.93
CA PRO A 185 -7.08 17.74 10.57
C PRO A 185 -8.22 17.20 9.74
N THR A 186 -9.16 18.07 9.33
CA THR A 186 -10.49 17.62 8.92
C THR A 186 -10.27 16.48 7.96
N PRO A 187 -10.68 15.25 8.31
CA PRO A 187 -10.26 14.09 7.56
C PRO A 187 -10.59 14.32 6.08
N PRO A 188 -9.73 13.88 5.15
CA PRO A 188 -10.12 13.87 3.75
C PRO A 188 -11.51 13.23 3.65
N VAL A 189 -12.41 13.88 2.91
CA VAL A 189 -13.78 13.43 2.81
C VAL A 189 -13.78 12.23 1.89
N SER A 190 -14.04 11.04 2.44
CA SER A 190 -14.23 9.84 1.64
C SER A 190 -15.66 9.83 1.11
N CYS A 191 -15.80 9.93 -0.21
CA CYS A 191 -17.07 9.95 -0.90
C CYS A 191 -17.24 8.69 -1.72
N HIS A 192 -18.40 8.05 -1.62
CA HIS A 192 -18.72 6.89 -2.44
C HIS A 192 -18.50 7.22 -3.92
N PHE A 193 -17.58 6.51 -4.56
CA PHE A 193 -17.23 6.73 -5.96
C PHE A 193 -17.99 5.76 -6.86
N GLY A 194 -18.07 4.50 -6.44
CA GLY A 194 -18.89 3.50 -7.11
C GLY A 194 -18.36 2.08 -6.98
N THR A 195 -19.01 1.19 -7.70
CA THR A 195 -18.59 -0.20 -7.86
C THR A 195 -17.38 -0.28 -8.78
N ALA A 196 -16.45 -1.19 -8.49
CA ALA A 196 -15.36 -1.61 -9.37
C ALA A 196 -15.35 -3.13 -9.56
N TYR A 197 -15.01 -3.59 -10.76
CA TYR A 197 -14.79 -5.01 -11.06
C TYR A 197 -13.39 -5.25 -11.64
N GLY A 198 -12.84 -6.42 -11.32
CA GLY A 198 -11.60 -6.89 -11.90
C GLY A 198 -11.74 -7.22 -13.39
N TYR A 199 -10.89 -6.62 -14.21
CA TYR A 199 -10.80 -6.84 -15.64
C TYR A 199 -9.36 -7.18 -16.03
N GLY A 200 -9.21 -8.10 -16.98
CA GLY A 200 -7.91 -8.54 -17.46
C GLY A 200 -8.03 -9.63 -18.52
N THR A 201 -6.91 -10.22 -18.90
CA THR A 201 -6.88 -11.32 -19.86
C THR A 201 -7.76 -12.48 -19.39
N GLY A 202 -8.63 -12.98 -20.27
CA GLY A 202 -9.55 -14.07 -19.95
C GLY A 202 -10.81 -13.66 -19.17
N SER A 203 -11.05 -12.36 -18.99
CA SER A 203 -12.31 -11.87 -18.41
C SER A 203 -13.49 -12.06 -19.38
N VAL A 204 -14.62 -12.49 -18.83
CA VAL A 204 -15.88 -12.71 -19.55
C VAL A 204 -16.94 -11.78 -18.99
N LYS A 205 -17.71 -11.12 -19.86
CA LYS A 205 -18.71 -10.14 -19.46
C LYS A 205 -19.87 -10.83 -18.74
N PHE A 206 -20.43 -10.17 -17.74
CA PHE A 206 -21.66 -10.63 -17.09
C PHE A 206 -22.85 -10.75 -18.06
N ASN A 207 -22.87 -9.99 -19.15
CA ASN A 207 -23.90 -10.09 -20.18
C ASN A 207 -23.89 -11.46 -20.89
N ASP A 208 -22.76 -12.17 -20.85
CA ASP A 208 -22.59 -13.49 -21.44
C ASP A 208 -22.96 -14.61 -20.44
N LEU A 209 -23.26 -14.27 -19.17
CA LEU A 209 -23.90 -15.17 -18.24
C LEU A 209 -25.39 -15.31 -18.60
N ASP A 210 -25.76 -16.48 -19.11
CA ASP A 210 -27.16 -16.83 -19.37
C ASP A 210 -27.80 -17.37 -18.10
N LEU A 211 -28.28 -16.45 -17.24
CA LEU A 211 -28.95 -16.77 -15.99
C LEU A 211 -30.48 -16.61 -16.12
N PRO A 212 -31.26 -17.59 -15.63
CA PRO A 212 -32.72 -17.51 -15.66
C PRO A 212 -33.23 -16.37 -14.75
N ARG A 213 -34.42 -15.85 -15.06
CA ARG A 213 -35.09 -14.86 -14.21
C ARG A 213 -35.32 -15.43 -12.79
N PRO A 214 -35.20 -14.62 -11.72
CA PRO A 214 -34.99 -13.16 -11.71
C PRO A 214 -33.52 -12.72 -11.78
N ASN A 215 -32.55 -13.63 -11.76
CA ASN A 215 -31.12 -13.33 -11.56
C ASN A 215 -30.38 -12.97 -12.86
N THR A 216 -31.05 -12.34 -13.82
CA THR A 216 -30.44 -12.02 -15.12
C THR A 216 -29.35 -10.95 -14.99
N CYS A 217 -28.23 -11.15 -15.69
CA CYS A 217 -27.09 -10.23 -15.72
C CYS A 217 -26.96 -9.47 -17.04
N LYS A 218 -27.95 -9.60 -17.94
CA LYS A 218 -27.93 -9.03 -19.30
C LYS A 218 -27.81 -7.50 -19.34
N SER A 219 -28.20 -6.79 -18.28
CA SER A 219 -28.11 -5.34 -18.16
C SER A 219 -27.03 -4.86 -17.18
N LYS A 220 -26.26 -5.78 -16.60
CA LYS A 220 -25.20 -5.47 -15.65
C LYS A 220 -23.86 -5.45 -16.37
N TRP A 221 -23.03 -4.48 -16.02
CA TRP A 221 -21.62 -4.47 -16.41
C TRP A 221 -20.80 -5.11 -15.29
N GLY A 222 -19.65 -5.66 -15.64
CA GLY A 222 -18.80 -6.44 -14.75
C GLY A 222 -18.33 -7.73 -15.43
N TRP A 223 -17.34 -8.37 -14.81
CA TRP A 223 -16.67 -9.51 -15.39
C TRP A 223 -16.44 -10.63 -14.39
N TYR A 224 -16.38 -11.84 -14.92
CA TYR A 224 -15.89 -13.02 -14.22
C TYR A 224 -14.75 -13.67 -15.01
N PHE A 225 -14.02 -14.55 -14.34
CA PHE A 225 -12.99 -15.38 -14.95
C PHE A 225 -13.42 -16.84 -14.86
N ALA A 226 -13.13 -17.61 -15.90
CA ALA A 226 -13.26 -19.07 -15.91
C ALA A 226 -11.89 -19.66 -16.32
N VAL A 227 -11.15 -20.16 -15.34
CA VAL A 227 -9.74 -20.52 -15.51
C VAL A 227 -9.46 -21.92 -14.97
N SER A 228 -8.55 -22.66 -15.59
CA SER A 228 -8.09 -23.96 -15.10
C SER A 228 -7.02 -23.85 -14.01
N ASP A 229 -6.28 -22.73 -14.00
CA ASP A 229 -5.25 -22.43 -13.01
C ASP A 229 -5.36 -20.95 -12.60
N PRO A 230 -5.82 -20.62 -11.38
CA PRO A 230 -6.16 -19.27 -11.00
C PRO A 230 -4.95 -18.49 -10.47
N SER A 231 -3.97 -18.26 -11.35
CA SER A 231 -2.93 -17.23 -11.19
C SER A 231 -3.23 -16.06 -12.12
N ILE A 232 -4.08 -15.15 -11.66
CA ILE A 232 -4.59 -14.04 -12.47
C ILE A 232 -4.38 -12.70 -11.78
N SER A 233 -4.13 -11.69 -12.59
CA SER A 233 -4.03 -10.30 -12.16
C SER A 233 -4.70 -9.40 -13.18
N GLY A 234 -5.15 -8.24 -12.73
CA GLY A 234 -5.75 -7.28 -13.64
C GLY A 234 -6.05 -5.94 -12.96
N THR A 235 -6.74 -5.10 -13.70
CA THR A 235 -7.13 -3.76 -13.28
C THR A 235 -8.53 -3.79 -12.66
N LEU A 236 -8.73 -3.01 -11.60
CA LEU A 236 -10.04 -2.71 -11.07
C LEU A 236 -10.59 -1.49 -11.81
N PHE A 237 -11.65 -1.68 -12.59
CA PHE A 237 -12.33 -0.57 -13.27
C PHE A 237 -13.66 -0.26 -12.62
N ALA A 238 -13.86 1.03 -12.34
CA ALA A 238 -15.12 1.60 -11.89
C ALA A 238 -15.82 2.35 -13.03
N GLY A 239 -17.16 2.39 -13.01
CA GLY A 239 -17.94 3.22 -13.94
C GLY A 239 -17.97 2.75 -15.40
N THR A 240 -17.62 1.50 -15.69
CA THR A 240 -17.55 0.94 -17.06
C THR A 240 -18.92 0.57 -17.61
N ALA A 241 -19.82 1.55 -17.74
CA ALA A 241 -21.14 1.33 -18.31
C ALA A 241 -21.03 0.62 -19.67
N GLN A 242 -21.87 -0.40 -19.89
CA GLN A 242 -21.85 -1.24 -21.10
C GLN A 242 -20.55 -2.08 -21.28
N ASN A 243 -19.73 -2.23 -20.23
CA ASN A 243 -18.42 -2.91 -20.26
C ASN A 243 -17.42 -2.24 -21.21
N ASP A 244 -17.55 -0.92 -21.39
CA ASP A 244 -16.63 -0.10 -22.16
C ASP A 244 -15.51 0.42 -21.25
N VAL A 245 -14.42 -0.33 -21.19
CA VAL A 245 -13.28 0.01 -20.33
C VAL A 245 -12.46 1.17 -20.90
N ASP A 246 -12.38 1.30 -22.23
CA ASP A 246 -11.51 2.26 -22.88
C ASP A 246 -12.10 3.67 -22.88
N ALA A 247 -13.43 3.81 -23.08
CA ALA A 247 -14.07 5.12 -23.15
C ALA A 247 -14.77 5.56 -21.86
N LYS A 248 -15.10 4.62 -20.95
CA LYS A 248 -15.91 4.92 -19.75
C LYS A 248 -15.29 4.41 -18.45
N GLY A 249 -14.33 3.50 -18.51
CA GLY A 249 -13.70 2.94 -17.35
C GLY A 249 -12.79 3.93 -16.62
N THR A 250 -12.97 4.04 -15.31
CA THR A 250 -11.97 4.64 -14.43
C THR A 250 -11.15 3.53 -13.80
N ASP A 251 -9.86 3.47 -14.12
CA ASP A 251 -8.91 2.61 -13.42
C ASP A 251 -8.68 3.15 -12.01
N VAL A 252 -9.11 2.37 -11.02
CA VAL A 252 -9.03 2.71 -9.59
C VAL A 252 -7.98 1.89 -8.85
N GLY A 253 -7.33 0.92 -9.50
CA GLY A 253 -6.40 0.02 -8.84
C GLY A 253 -6.20 -1.30 -9.58
N THR A 254 -5.62 -2.27 -8.88
CA THR A 254 -5.34 -3.61 -9.39
C THR A 254 -5.82 -4.68 -8.41
N PHE A 255 -6.02 -5.89 -8.92
CA PHE A 255 -6.24 -7.09 -8.13
C PHE A 255 -5.28 -8.20 -8.54
N THR A 256 -4.97 -9.09 -7.61
CA THR A 256 -4.27 -10.35 -7.88
C THR A 256 -4.99 -11.50 -7.19
N ALA A 257 -4.93 -12.67 -7.81
CA ALA A 257 -5.45 -13.90 -7.25
C ALA A 257 -4.55 -15.07 -7.64
N MET A 258 -4.21 -15.92 -6.66
CA MET A 258 -3.33 -17.07 -6.86
C MET A 258 -3.88 -18.30 -6.11
N LEU A 259 -3.86 -19.47 -6.73
CA LEU A 259 -4.16 -20.72 -6.03
C LEU A 259 -3.07 -21.06 -5.02
N SER A 260 -3.46 -21.44 -3.80
CA SER A 260 -2.56 -22.02 -2.81
C SER A 260 -3.29 -23.18 -2.12
N GLY A 261 -2.93 -24.40 -2.50
CA GLY A 261 -3.66 -25.60 -2.09
C GLY A 261 -5.12 -25.57 -2.57
N SER A 262 -6.07 -25.65 -1.63
CA SER A 262 -7.51 -25.57 -1.90
C SER A 262 -8.09 -24.16 -1.82
N ASN A 263 -7.25 -23.15 -1.55
CA ASN A 263 -7.69 -21.79 -1.27
C ASN A 263 -7.18 -20.83 -2.35
N LEU A 264 -7.91 -19.74 -2.55
CA LEU A 264 -7.46 -18.62 -3.38
C LEU A 264 -6.85 -17.54 -2.48
N ILE A 265 -5.65 -17.08 -2.79
CA ILE A 265 -5.03 -15.93 -2.15
C ILE A 265 -5.36 -14.70 -2.98
N VAL A 266 -6.05 -13.72 -2.42
CA VAL A 266 -6.52 -12.54 -3.13
C VAL A 266 -5.95 -11.26 -2.53
N SER A 267 -5.55 -10.33 -3.38
CA SER A 267 -5.12 -8.98 -3.00
C SER A 267 -5.71 -7.90 -3.91
N TYR A 268 -5.88 -6.71 -3.38
CA TYR A 268 -6.32 -5.49 -4.08
C TYR A 268 -5.35 -4.36 -3.72
N SER A 269 -5.04 -3.49 -4.68
CA SER A 269 -4.22 -2.29 -4.47
C SER A 269 -4.82 -1.12 -5.24
N LEU A 270 -5.28 -0.10 -4.53
CA LEU A 270 -5.97 1.06 -5.09
C LEU A 270 -4.94 2.15 -5.44
N LYS A 271 -5.26 2.94 -6.46
CA LYS A 271 -4.46 4.11 -6.85
C LYS A 271 -4.65 5.24 -5.83
N THR A 272 -3.65 6.11 -5.71
CA THR A 272 -3.70 7.30 -4.87
C THR A 272 -4.98 8.11 -5.15
N GLY A 273 -5.68 8.48 -4.07
CA GLY A 273 -6.96 9.20 -4.16
C GLY A 273 -8.20 8.30 -4.10
N TYR A 274 -8.03 6.97 -4.02
CA TYR A 274 -9.12 6.02 -3.80
C TYR A 274 -8.87 5.17 -2.56
N ASP A 275 -9.94 4.72 -1.92
CA ASP A 275 -9.92 3.75 -0.82
C ASP A 275 -10.98 2.64 -1.06
N LEU A 276 -10.84 1.52 -0.35
CA LEU A 276 -11.79 0.42 -0.37
C LEU A 276 -12.93 0.66 0.63
N GLY A 277 -14.16 0.72 0.14
CA GLY A 277 -15.35 0.67 0.99
C GLY A 277 -15.75 -0.77 1.35
N GLU A 278 -15.74 -1.66 0.37
CA GLU A 278 -16.10 -3.08 0.54
C GLU A 278 -15.36 -3.94 -0.46
N VAL A 279 -15.10 -5.21 -0.12
CA VAL A 279 -14.52 -6.21 -1.03
C VAL A 279 -15.43 -7.43 -1.10
N HIS A 280 -15.80 -7.84 -2.31
CA HIS A 280 -16.57 -9.04 -2.57
C HIS A 280 -15.82 -9.93 -3.57
N VAL A 281 -15.66 -11.21 -3.20
CA VAL A 281 -15.02 -12.19 -4.08
C VAL A 281 -15.94 -13.39 -4.26
N TYR A 282 -16.21 -13.74 -5.51
CA TYR A 282 -16.79 -15.04 -5.86
C TYR A 282 -15.64 -15.99 -6.18
N ALA A 283 -15.58 -17.14 -5.52
CA ALA A 283 -14.63 -18.19 -5.82
C ALA A 283 -15.31 -19.55 -5.67
N SER A 284 -15.46 -20.28 -6.78
CA SER A 284 -16.22 -21.55 -6.80
C SER A 284 -15.80 -22.45 -7.95
N CYS A 285 -15.97 -23.77 -7.79
CA CYS A 285 -15.93 -24.71 -8.93
C CYS A 285 -17.18 -24.59 -9.83
N SER A 286 -18.23 -23.92 -9.37
CA SER A 286 -19.49 -23.76 -10.11
C SER A 286 -19.57 -22.38 -10.75
N LYS A 287 -20.08 -22.34 -11.99
CA LYS A 287 -20.33 -21.09 -12.72
C LYS A 287 -21.21 -20.15 -11.88
N PRO A 288 -20.97 -18.82 -11.88
CA PRO A 288 -21.72 -17.89 -11.06
C PRO A 288 -23.21 -17.94 -11.40
N THR A 289 -24.06 -18.01 -10.37
CA THR A 289 -25.53 -18.02 -10.50
C THR A 289 -26.17 -16.66 -10.20
N THR A 290 -25.35 -15.66 -9.88
CA THR A 290 -25.73 -14.29 -9.56
C THR A 290 -24.59 -13.34 -9.96
N CYS A 291 -24.94 -12.12 -10.34
CA CYS A 291 -24.01 -10.99 -10.50
C CYS A 291 -24.20 -9.92 -9.42
N ALA A 292 -24.99 -10.21 -8.38
CA ALA A 292 -25.16 -9.31 -7.26
C ALA A 292 -23.97 -9.45 -6.30
N PRO A 293 -23.16 -8.38 -6.08
CA PRO A 293 -21.94 -8.48 -5.27
C PRO A 293 -22.16 -9.00 -3.86
N GLY A 294 -23.24 -8.56 -3.20
CA GLY A 294 -23.61 -9.01 -1.85
C GLY A 294 -24.06 -10.47 -1.76
N GLN A 295 -24.01 -11.25 -2.85
CA GLN A 295 -24.29 -12.68 -2.88
C GLN A 295 -23.08 -13.53 -3.28
N PHE A 296 -21.90 -12.94 -3.38
CA PHE A 296 -20.69 -13.69 -3.72
C PHE A 296 -20.22 -14.55 -2.54
N THR A 297 -19.48 -15.63 -2.83
CA THR A 297 -19.09 -16.67 -1.86
C THR A 297 -18.45 -16.12 -0.59
N TYR A 298 -17.74 -15.00 -0.70
CA TYR A 298 -17.18 -14.30 0.43
C TYR A 298 -17.83 -12.92 0.58
N THR A 299 -18.75 -12.83 1.55
CA THR A 299 -19.36 -11.60 2.03
C THR A 299 -18.92 -11.32 3.47
N GLY A 300 -17.91 -10.47 3.63
CA GLY A 300 -17.79 -9.49 4.71
C GLY A 300 -17.91 -9.86 6.20
N ALA A 301 -18.12 -11.10 6.63
CA ALA A 301 -18.16 -11.45 8.06
C ALA A 301 -16.71 -11.46 8.63
N GLY A 302 -16.14 -10.25 8.77
CA GLY A 302 -14.76 -10.00 9.19
C GLY A 302 -14.07 -8.84 8.45
N LEU A 303 -14.75 -8.14 7.54
CA LEU A 303 -14.21 -6.99 6.80
C LEU A 303 -15.24 -5.86 6.77
N ASP A 304 -15.41 -5.23 7.92
CA ASP A 304 -15.90 -3.87 7.96
C ASP A 304 -14.70 -2.95 7.67
N LEU A 305 -14.56 -2.53 6.41
CA LEU A 305 -13.61 -1.50 5.98
C LEU A 305 -14.24 -0.09 6.05
N SER A 306 -15.47 0.03 6.60
CA SER A 306 -16.16 1.31 6.72
C SER A 306 -15.55 2.14 7.85
N GLY A 307 -14.45 2.82 7.52
CA GLY A 307 -13.78 3.75 8.44
C GLY A 307 -12.27 3.88 8.28
N THR A 308 -11.65 3.08 7.40
CA THR A 308 -10.20 3.06 7.20
C THR A 308 -9.83 3.54 5.80
N ALA A 309 -8.81 4.38 5.69
CA ALA A 309 -8.24 4.83 4.41
C ALA A 309 -7.44 3.70 3.73
N ASP A 310 -8.06 2.52 3.59
CA ASP A 310 -7.41 1.29 3.15
C ASP A 310 -7.25 1.30 1.64
N THR A 311 -6.06 1.71 1.21
CA THR A 311 -5.63 1.67 -0.19
C THR A 311 -5.24 0.27 -0.65
N SER A 312 -5.32 -0.74 0.22
CA SER A 312 -4.99 -2.12 -0.13
C SER A 312 -5.77 -3.12 0.71
N PHE A 313 -6.03 -4.29 0.14
CA PHE A 313 -6.59 -5.44 0.84
C PHE A 313 -5.78 -6.70 0.49
N GLY A 314 -5.59 -7.60 1.46
CA GLY A 314 -4.86 -8.85 1.28
C GLY A 314 -3.33 -8.74 1.47
N PRO A 315 -2.58 -9.85 1.27
CA PRO A 315 -3.05 -11.15 0.76
C PRO A 315 -3.99 -11.85 1.74
N LYS A 316 -5.18 -12.24 1.26
CA LYS A 316 -6.20 -12.96 2.05
C LYS A 316 -6.47 -14.32 1.43
N SER A 317 -6.35 -15.36 2.24
CA SER A 317 -6.76 -16.72 1.84
C SER A 317 -8.26 -16.88 2.00
N ILE A 318 -8.95 -17.25 0.90
CA ILE A 318 -10.37 -17.55 0.87
C ILE A 318 -10.59 -19.00 0.42
N ALA A 319 -11.53 -19.69 1.06
CA ALA A 319 -11.90 -21.05 0.68
C ALA A 319 -12.69 -21.02 -0.64
N ILE A 320 -12.37 -21.94 -1.55
CA ILE A 320 -13.10 -22.10 -2.80
C ILE A 320 -14.33 -22.97 -2.53
N ALA A 321 -15.52 -22.47 -2.84
CA ALA A 321 -16.73 -23.25 -2.67
C ALA A 321 -16.74 -24.47 -3.61
N GLY A 322 -16.92 -25.66 -3.01
CA GLY A 322 -17.12 -26.91 -3.74
C GLY A 322 -15.90 -27.82 -3.96
N ALA A 323 -14.79 -27.70 -3.22
CA ALA A 323 -13.63 -28.61 -3.36
C ALA A 323 -13.54 -29.65 -2.22
N PRO A 324 -13.40 -30.97 -2.51
CA PRO A 324 -12.18 -31.60 -3.09
C PRO A 324 -12.41 -32.60 -4.28
N PRO A 325 -11.36 -32.99 -5.06
CA PRO A 325 -9.93 -32.72 -4.87
C PRO A 325 -9.33 -31.58 -5.72
N SER A 326 -9.98 -31.13 -6.79
CA SER A 326 -9.64 -29.92 -7.57
C SER A 326 -10.78 -29.58 -8.53
N CYS A 327 -10.98 -28.30 -8.83
CA CYS A 327 -11.91 -27.90 -9.89
C CYS A 327 -11.23 -28.11 -11.25
N SER A 328 -11.94 -28.61 -12.27
CA SER A 328 -11.46 -28.51 -13.66
C SER A 328 -11.52 -27.08 -14.21
N THR A 329 -12.39 -26.25 -13.62
CA THR A 329 -12.51 -24.81 -13.92
C THR A 329 -12.89 -24.07 -12.65
N TYR A 330 -12.14 -23.03 -12.34
CA TYR A 330 -12.40 -22.08 -11.27
C TYR A 330 -13.14 -20.88 -11.84
N TYR A 331 -14.27 -20.53 -11.21
CA TYR A 331 -15.03 -19.35 -11.53
C TYR A 331 -14.79 -18.27 -10.49
N LEU A 332 -14.27 -17.13 -10.94
CA LEU A 332 -13.81 -16.05 -10.07
C LEU A 332 -14.46 -14.72 -10.43
N ILE A 333 -14.84 -13.94 -9.43
CA ILE A 333 -15.28 -12.54 -9.60
C ILE A 333 -14.59 -11.71 -8.54
N PHE A 334 -13.97 -10.60 -8.96
CA PHE A 334 -13.36 -9.62 -8.07
C PHE A 334 -14.17 -8.35 -8.13
N HIS A 335 -14.77 -7.98 -7.01
CA HIS A 335 -15.56 -6.77 -6.87
C HIS A 335 -15.06 -5.95 -5.69
N ALA A 336 -15.11 -4.62 -5.83
CA ALA A 336 -14.94 -3.69 -4.71
C ALA A 336 -15.97 -2.57 -4.79
N SER A 337 -16.46 -2.13 -3.62
CA SER A 337 -16.99 -0.76 -3.49
C SER A 337 -15.80 0.15 -3.25
N VAL A 338 -15.69 1.24 -4.00
CA VAL A 338 -14.57 2.17 -3.96
C VAL A 338 -15.08 3.55 -3.57
N ASN A 339 -14.35 4.22 -2.68
CA ASN A 339 -14.55 5.62 -2.41
C ASN A 339 -13.42 6.44 -3.01
N LYS A 340 -13.69 7.73 -3.22
CA LYS A 340 -12.72 8.71 -3.68
C LYS A 340 -12.49 9.71 -2.57
N LEU A 341 -11.22 9.97 -2.30
CA LEU A 341 -10.77 10.89 -1.27
C LEU A 341 -10.75 12.31 -1.85
N TYR A 342 -11.46 13.21 -1.17
CA TYR A 342 -11.49 14.63 -1.48
C TYR A 342 -10.79 15.43 -0.39
N PRO A 343 -10.27 16.64 -0.72
CA PRO A 343 -9.75 17.55 0.29
C PRO A 343 -10.76 17.82 1.41
N ALA A 344 -10.25 18.03 2.61
CA ALA A 344 -10.99 18.51 3.77
C ALA A 344 -12.05 19.58 3.42
N GLY A 345 -13.29 19.38 3.87
CA GLY A 345 -14.39 20.34 3.67
C GLY A 345 -15.06 20.28 2.29
N SER A 346 -14.69 19.33 1.43
CA SER A 346 -15.41 19.09 0.18
C SER A 346 -16.78 18.45 0.45
N THR A 347 -17.80 18.83 -0.31
CA THR A 347 -19.06 18.09 -0.39
C THR A 347 -18.92 16.97 -1.42
N CYS A 348 -19.42 15.78 -1.10
CA CYS A 348 -19.48 14.69 -2.07
C CYS A 348 -20.30 15.11 -3.29
N PRO A 349 -19.80 14.87 -4.51
CA PRO A 349 -20.50 15.23 -5.74
C PRO A 349 -21.78 14.42 -5.98
#